data_AF-A0AA88L0F9-F1
#
_entry.id   AF-A0AA88L0F9-F1
#
_cell.length_a   1.000
_cell.length_b   1.000
_cell.length_c   1.000
_cell.angle_alpha   90.00
_cell.angle_beta   90.00
_cell.angle_gamma   90.00
#
_symmetry.space_group_name_H-M   'P 1'
#
loop_
_entity.id
_entity.type
_entity.pdbx_description
1 polymer ?
#
loop_
_entity_poly.entity_id
_entity_poly.type
_entity_poly.pdbx_seq_one_letter_code
_entity_poly.pdbx_strand_id
1 'polypeptide(L)'
;MERQLFEKTLKELTEIAAKSDIGTTQVCFKDILDYDEDKSHEYFCCLYDGTPPMAAINQGYAEKVMSVKESILSSLSKNQRQTTSSFSKKALQIWDALLSEDFLYSFKNSFLALKRGALDDKFSELEWKFRQELKKHLEIYQTEISKSKELLSLQLYVRRIEGVFDDIPERMLHEMEQYLKDDPVSKRLFFEEIKSSLDHLMIKTKT
;
A
#
# COMPACT_ATOMS: atom_id res chain seq x y z
N MET A 1 -12.71 -4.45 -8.22
CA MET A 1 -11.59 -4.65 -7.26
C MET A 1 -10.43 -3.69 -7.58
N GLU A 2 -9.91 -3.65 -8.80
CA GLU A 2 -8.81 -2.72 -9.17
C GLU A 2 -9.20 -1.23 -9.12
N ARG A 3 -10.42 -0.87 -9.53
CA ARG A 3 -10.92 0.53 -9.50
C ARG A 3 -11.02 1.11 -8.09
N GLN A 4 -11.70 0.39 -7.20
CA GLN A 4 -11.79 0.74 -5.77
C GLN A 4 -10.41 0.85 -5.10
N LEU A 5 -9.47 -0.03 -5.47
CA LEU A 5 -8.11 0.03 -4.96
C LEU A 5 -7.38 1.30 -5.45
N PHE A 6 -7.56 1.66 -6.72
CA PHE A 6 -6.99 2.88 -7.28
C PHE A 6 -7.53 4.14 -6.59
N GLU A 7 -8.85 4.22 -6.37
CA GLU A 7 -9.45 5.36 -5.67
C GLU A 7 -8.96 5.46 -4.22
N LYS A 8 -8.91 4.32 -3.49
CA LYS A 8 -8.37 4.29 -2.13
C LYS A 8 -6.92 4.78 -2.10
N THR A 9 -6.12 4.33 -3.06
CA THR A 9 -4.72 4.76 -3.19
C THR A 9 -4.61 6.26 -3.47
N LEU A 10 -5.42 6.79 -4.40
CA LEU A 10 -5.45 8.23 -4.69
C LEU A 10 -5.84 9.06 -3.48
N LYS A 11 -6.84 8.60 -2.72
CA LYS A 11 -7.28 9.28 -1.49
C LYS A 11 -6.17 9.29 -0.44
N GLU A 12 -5.56 8.14 -0.18
CA GLU A 12 -4.45 8.02 0.77
C GLU A 12 -3.26 8.91 0.36
N LEU A 13 -2.88 8.89 -0.92
CA LEU A 13 -1.83 9.73 -1.49
C LEU A 13 -2.12 11.23 -1.32
N THR A 14 -3.38 11.63 -1.51
CA THR A 14 -3.78 13.04 -1.36
C THR A 14 -3.75 13.49 0.09
N GLU A 15 -4.27 12.67 1.01
CA GLU A 15 -4.21 12.97 2.45
C GLU A 15 -2.76 13.10 2.94
N ILE A 16 -1.86 12.30 2.39
CA ILE A 16 -0.43 12.35 2.69
C ILE A 16 0.21 13.63 2.17
N ALA A 17 -0.02 13.99 0.90
CA ALA A 17 0.47 15.25 0.33
C ALA A 17 -0.05 16.47 1.10
N ALA A 18 -1.34 16.45 1.47
CA ALA A 18 -1.95 17.53 2.22
C ALA A 18 -1.33 17.69 3.62
N LYS A 19 -0.98 16.58 4.27
CA LYS A 19 -0.27 16.59 5.55
C LYS A 19 1.17 17.10 5.42
N SER A 20 1.91 16.64 4.41
CA SER A 20 3.33 17.00 4.25
C SER A 20 3.52 18.45 3.83
N ASP A 21 2.70 18.93 2.91
CA ASP A 21 2.96 20.20 2.22
C ASP A 21 2.13 21.35 2.82
N ILE A 22 0.90 21.06 3.22
CA ILE A 22 -0.09 22.08 3.64
C ILE A 22 -0.37 21.97 5.16
N GLY A 23 0.05 20.89 5.82
CA GLY A 23 -0.18 20.66 7.25
C GLY A 23 -1.64 20.37 7.62
N THR A 24 -2.47 19.95 6.66
CA THR A 24 -3.90 19.68 6.88
C THR A 24 -4.30 18.27 6.44
N THR A 25 -5.30 17.70 7.11
CA THR A 25 -5.84 16.36 6.81
C THR A 25 -7.17 16.39 6.07
N GLN A 26 -7.70 17.58 5.76
CA GLN A 26 -9.06 17.74 5.23
C GLN A 26 -9.15 17.78 3.70
N VAL A 27 -8.06 17.54 2.98
CA VAL A 27 -8.08 17.57 1.51
C VAL A 27 -8.30 16.15 0.98
N CYS A 28 -9.44 15.93 0.34
CA CYS A 28 -9.73 14.73 -0.41
C CYS A 28 -9.31 14.91 -1.88
N PHE A 29 -8.95 13.83 -2.56
CA PHE A 29 -8.64 13.88 -4.00
C PHE A 29 -9.78 14.51 -4.82
N LYS A 30 -11.03 14.24 -4.42
CA LYS A 30 -12.24 14.78 -5.08
C LYS A 30 -12.41 16.30 -4.89
N ASP A 31 -11.76 16.90 -3.90
CA ASP A 31 -11.77 18.35 -3.69
C ASP A 31 -10.83 19.06 -4.67
N ILE A 32 -9.80 18.36 -5.17
CA ILE A 32 -8.80 18.86 -6.12
C ILE A 32 -9.24 18.60 -7.56
N LEU A 33 -9.76 17.40 -7.82
CA LEU A 33 -10.17 16.95 -9.14
C LEU A 33 -11.58 16.35 -9.05
N ASP A 34 -12.51 16.82 -9.88
CA ASP A 34 -13.85 16.23 -10.01
C ASP A 34 -13.74 14.84 -10.64
N TYR A 35 -13.45 13.85 -9.79
CA TYR A 35 -13.18 12.47 -10.15
C TYR A 35 -14.41 11.60 -9.85
N ASP A 36 -14.96 11.02 -10.91
CA ASP A 36 -16.08 10.09 -10.89
C ASP A 36 -15.57 8.70 -11.29
N GLU A 37 -15.74 7.71 -10.42
CA GLU A 37 -15.28 6.33 -10.67
C GLU A 37 -15.90 5.75 -11.94
N ASP A 38 -17.10 6.16 -12.34
CA ASP A 38 -17.75 5.60 -13.53
C ASP A 38 -17.40 6.34 -14.82
N LYS A 39 -16.88 7.58 -14.73
CA LYS A 39 -16.70 8.46 -15.89
C LYS A 39 -15.28 8.94 -16.13
N SER A 40 -14.42 8.92 -15.12
CA SER A 40 -13.08 9.50 -15.18
C SER A 40 -12.00 8.54 -15.67
N HIS A 41 -12.34 7.27 -15.92
CA HIS A 41 -11.40 6.28 -16.44
C HIS A 41 -12.04 5.33 -17.45
N GLU A 42 -11.34 5.13 -18.56
CA GLU A 42 -11.82 4.31 -19.67
C GLU A 42 -10.76 3.29 -20.07
N TYR A 43 -11.16 2.02 -20.12
CA TYR A 43 -10.28 0.92 -20.50
C TYR A 43 -10.41 0.66 -21.99
N PHE A 44 -9.25 0.60 -22.66
CA PHE A 44 -9.16 0.26 -24.07
C PHE A 44 -8.80 -1.22 -24.22
N CYS A 45 -9.45 -1.90 -25.16
CA CYS A 45 -8.97 -3.20 -25.62
C CYS A 45 -7.70 -3.03 -26.48
N CYS A 46 -7.06 -4.13 -26.87
CA CYS A 46 -5.87 -4.06 -27.72
C CYS A 46 -6.18 -3.30 -29.02
N LEU A 47 -5.26 -2.43 -29.46
CA LEU A 47 -5.43 -1.63 -30.68
C LEU A 47 -5.67 -2.52 -31.91
N TYR A 48 -4.97 -3.64 -31.99
CA TYR A 48 -5.08 -4.61 -33.07
C TYR A 48 -5.85 -5.85 -32.64
N ASP A 49 -6.66 -6.37 -33.54
CA ASP A 49 -7.33 -7.66 -33.40
C ASP A 49 -6.46 -8.77 -34.01
N GLY A 50 -5.37 -9.08 -33.31
CA GLY A 50 -4.37 -10.08 -33.73
C GLY A 50 -2.93 -9.58 -33.68
N THR A 51 -2.02 -10.33 -34.29
CA THR A 51 -0.59 -10.02 -34.29
C THR A 51 -0.21 -9.14 -35.50
N PRO A 52 0.38 -7.94 -35.28
CA PRO A 52 0.90 -7.11 -36.37
C PRO A 52 1.94 -7.87 -37.22
N PRO A 53 2.17 -7.50 -38.50
CA PRO A 53 1.79 -6.24 -39.14
C PRO A 53 0.46 -6.25 -39.90
N MET A 54 -0.19 -7.40 -40.10
CA MET A 54 -1.41 -7.53 -40.91
C MET A 54 -2.70 -7.60 -40.10
N ALA A 55 -2.62 -7.49 -38.78
CA ALA A 55 -3.80 -7.45 -37.91
C ALA A 55 -4.63 -6.18 -38.16
N ALA A 56 -5.94 -6.35 -38.28
CA ALA A 56 -6.88 -5.23 -38.40
C ALA A 56 -6.94 -4.44 -37.08
N ILE A 57 -7.39 -3.19 -37.16
CA ILE A 57 -7.69 -2.40 -35.95
C ILE A 57 -8.90 -3.03 -35.25
N ASN A 58 -8.79 -3.21 -33.95
CA ASN A 58 -9.87 -3.76 -33.13
C ASN A 58 -11.07 -2.81 -33.15
N GLN A 59 -12.23 -3.33 -33.53
CA GLN A 59 -13.48 -2.57 -33.58
C GLN A 59 -13.86 -2.00 -32.20
N GLY A 60 -13.70 -2.79 -31.13
CA GLY A 60 -13.97 -2.35 -29.77
C GLY A 60 -13.05 -1.20 -29.33
N TYR A 61 -11.83 -1.11 -29.87
CA TYR A 61 -10.93 0.01 -29.60
C TYR A 61 -11.47 1.28 -30.26
N ALA A 62 -11.83 1.21 -31.54
CA ALA A 62 -12.36 2.34 -32.30
C ALA A 62 -13.67 2.88 -31.70
N GLU A 63 -14.60 2.00 -31.33
CA GLU A 63 -15.83 2.36 -30.63
C GLU A 63 -15.54 3.09 -29.31
N LYS A 64 -14.58 2.58 -28.54
CA LYS A 64 -14.20 3.19 -27.27
C LYS A 64 -13.58 4.57 -27.45
N VAL A 65 -12.69 4.74 -28.43
CA VAL A 65 -12.11 6.04 -28.79
C VAL A 65 -13.20 7.04 -29.15
N MET A 66 -14.19 6.63 -29.94
CA MET A 66 -15.30 7.50 -30.33
C MET A 66 -16.16 7.91 -29.12
N SER A 67 -16.51 6.96 -28.25
CA SER A 67 -17.22 7.25 -26.99
C SER A 67 -16.47 8.25 -26.11
N VAL A 68 -15.16 8.07 -25.95
CA VAL A 68 -14.31 9.00 -25.17
C VAL A 68 -14.29 10.39 -25.80
N LYS A 69 -14.11 10.47 -27.12
CA LYS A 69 -14.12 11.73 -27.86
C LYS A 69 -15.44 12.49 -27.66
N GLU A 70 -16.57 11.81 -27.78
CA GLU A 70 -17.90 12.40 -27.58
C GLU A 70 -18.08 12.87 -26.13
N SER A 71 -17.65 12.07 -25.15
CA SER A 71 -17.68 12.44 -23.73
C SER A 71 -16.88 13.72 -23.45
N ILE A 72 -15.65 13.81 -23.96
CA ILE A 72 -14.79 15.01 -23.81
C ILE A 72 -15.44 16.24 -24.45
N LEU A 73 -15.91 16.12 -25.70
CA LEU A 73 -16.55 17.24 -26.40
C LEU A 73 -17.82 17.71 -25.68
N SER A 74 -18.63 16.77 -25.21
CA SER A 74 -19.84 17.09 -24.44
C SER A 74 -19.51 17.81 -23.13
N SER A 75 -18.45 17.39 -22.43
CA SER A 75 -18.00 18.01 -21.17
C SER A 75 -17.44 19.42 -21.41
N LEU A 76 -16.63 19.60 -22.45
CA LEU A 76 -16.12 20.91 -22.86
C LEU A 76 -17.23 21.87 -23.27
N SER A 77 -18.33 21.35 -23.84
CA SER A 77 -19.48 22.17 -24.21
C SER A 77 -20.31 22.66 -23.02
N LYS A 78 -20.31 21.90 -21.91
CA LYS A 78 -21.07 22.19 -20.68
C LYS A 78 -20.32 23.10 -19.72
N ASN A 79 -18.99 23.02 -19.69
CA ASN A 79 -18.16 23.81 -18.79
C ASN A 79 -17.87 25.21 -19.36
N GLN A 80 -17.63 26.18 -18.48
CA GLN A 80 -17.32 27.56 -18.87
C GLN A 80 -16.09 27.56 -19.79
N ARG A 81 -16.25 28.09 -21.01
CA ARG A 81 -15.22 28.11 -22.05
C ARG A 81 -13.97 28.83 -21.53
N GLN A 82 -12.96 28.07 -21.10
CA GLN A 82 -11.63 28.60 -20.84
C GLN A 82 -10.97 28.98 -22.17
N THR A 83 -10.26 30.10 -22.21
CA THR A 83 -9.47 30.45 -23.40
C THR A 83 -8.31 29.47 -23.55
N THR A 84 -7.94 29.15 -24.79
CA THR A 84 -6.78 28.29 -25.10
C THR A 84 -5.50 28.76 -24.39
N SER A 85 -5.32 30.08 -24.23
CA SER A 85 -4.21 30.66 -23.49
C SER A 85 -4.24 30.33 -22.00
N SER A 86 -5.41 30.39 -21.36
CA SER A 86 -5.55 30.06 -19.93
C SER A 86 -5.31 28.57 -19.66
N PHE A 87 -5.77 27.70 -20.56
CA PHE A 87 -5.49 26.27 -20.50
C PHE A 87 -3.99 25.98 -20.66
N SER A 88 -3.37 26.53 -21.70
CA SER A 88 -1.93 26.35 -21.96
C SER A 88 -1.09 26.84 -20.78
N LYS A 89 -1.46 27.96 -20.17
CA LYS A 89 -0.76 28.49 -19.00
C LYS A 89 -0.88 27.55 -17.80
N LYS A 90 -2.08 27.03 -17.51
CA LYS A 90 -2.26 26.04 -16.43
C LYS A 90 -1.50 24.74 -16.69
N ALA A 91 -1.52 24.24 -17.93
CA ALA A 91 -0.79 23.04 -18.30
C ALA A 91 0.73 23.22 -18.08
N LEU A 92 1.29 24.37 -18.48
CA LEU A 92 2.70 24.69 -18.22
C LEU A 92 3.00 24.85 -16.74
N GLN A 93 2.13 25.52 -15.97
CA GLN A 93 2.32 25.65 -14.52
C GLN A 93 2.34 24.30 -13.81
N ILE A 94 1.46 23.37 -14.20
CA ILE A 94 1.49 22.00 -13.66
C ILE A 94 2.78 21.28 -14.08
N TRP A 95 3.19 21.44 -15.33
CA TRP A 95 4.43 20.84 -15.84
C TRP A 95 5.67 21.34 -15.10
N ASP A 96 5.77 22.65 -14.88
CA ASP A 96 6.86 23.26 -14.12
C ASP A 96 6.85 22.83 -12.65
N ALA A 97 5.66 22.70 -12.04
CA ALA A 97 5.52 22.16 -10.68
C ALA A 97 5.94 20.69 -10.58
N LEU A 98 5.68 19.89 -11.61
CA LEU A 98 6.15 18.50 -11.68
C LEU A 98 7.67 18.41 -11.84
N LEU A 99 8.28 19.39 -12.51
CA LEU A 99 9.73 19.49 -12.69
C LEU A 99 10.45 20.10 -11.48
N SER A 100 9.76 20.91 -10.67
CA SER A 100 10.34 21.47 -9.46
C SER A 100 10.60 20.37 -8.42
N GLU A 101 11.85 20.31 -7.94
CA GLU A 101 12.39 19.36 -6.95
C GLU A 101 11.83 17.92 -7.03
N ASP A 102 12.19 17.19 -8.09
CA ASP A 102 11.92 15.76 -8.27
C ASP A 102 10.59 15.31 -7.62
N PHE A 103 9.51 16.07 -7.85
CA PHE A 103 8.27 15.96 -7.07
C PHE A 103 7.78 14.51 -7.00
N LEU A 104 7.85 13.81 -8.13
CA LEU A 104 7.50 12.39 -8.21
C LEU A 104 8.34 11.50 -7.29
N TYR A 105 9.64 11.77 -7.16
CA TYR A 105 10.55 11.01 -6.31
C TYR A 105 10.33 11.35 -4.84
N SER A 106 10.30 12.64 -4.48
CA SER A 106 10.06 13.09 -3.10
C SER A 106 8.70 12.61 -2.60
N PHE A 107 7.66 12.76 -3.42
CA PHE A 107 6.31 12.29 -3.13
C PHE A 107 6.25 10.77 -2.94
N LYS A 108 6.81 10.00 -3.88
CA LYS A 108 6.85 8.53 -3.77
C LYS A 108 7.59 8.09 -2.52
N ASN A 109 8.72 8.70 -2.19
CA ASN A 109 9.49 8.34 -1.00
C ASN A 109 8.75 8.68 0.28
N SER A 110 8.11 9.84 0.37
CA SER A 110 7.28 10.22 1.53
C SER A 110 6.13 9.25 1.73
N PHE A 111 5.44 8.86 0.65
CA PHE A 111 4.38 7.85 0.70
C PHE A 111 4.90 6.49 1.19
N LEU A 112 6.01 6.01 0.62
CA LEU A 112 6.63 4.74 1.02
C LEU A 112 7.09 4.76 2.48
N ALA A 113 7.68 5.88 2.94
CA ALA A 113 8.10 6.05 4.32
C ALA A 113 6.92 5.98 5.29
N LEU A 114 5.77 6.56 4.94
CA LEU A 114 4.57 6.49 5.76
C LEU A 114 3.98 5.08 5.82
N LYS A 115 3.92 4.37 4.68
CA LYS A 115 3.46 2.98 4.66
C LYS A 115 4.38 2.07 5.48
N ARG A 116 5.70 2.28 5.42
CA ARG A 116 6.68 1.59 6.28
C ARG A 116 6.47 1.92 7.75
N GLY A 117 6.34 3.20 8.11
CA GLY A 117 6.07 3.59 9.49
C GLY A 117 4.81 2.93 10.06
N ALA A 118 3.73 2.85 9.28
CA ALA A 118 2.51 2.15 9.70
C ALA A 118 2.70 0.62 9.85
N LEU A 119 3.54 0.01 9.03
CA LEU A 119 3.95 -1.39 9.20
C LEU A 119 4.76 -1.56 10.49
N ASP A 120 5.77 -0.71 10.71
CA ASP A 120 6.63 -0.74 11.90
C ASP A 120 5.84 -0.54 13.19
N ASP A 121 4.87 0.37 13.20
CA ASP A 121 3.95 0.59 14.32
C ASP A 121 3.15 -0.69 14.61
N LYS A 122 2.63 -1.34 13.56
CA LYS A 122 1.88 -2.58 13.72
C LYS A 122 2.77 -3.73 14.20
N PHE A 123 4.03 -3.81 13.72
CA PHE A 123 5.01 -4.78 14.18
C PHE A 123 5.31 -4.58 15.66
N SER A 124 5.54 -3.33 16.07
CA SER A 124 5.81 -2.96 17.46
C SER A 124 4.63 -3.30 18.37
N GLU A 125 3.39 -3.09 17.91
CA GLU A 125 2.17 -3.48 18.63
C GLU A 125 2.10 -4.99 18.85
N LEU A 126 2.32 -5.80 17.80
CA LEU A 126 2.33 -7.25 17.91
C LEU A 126 3.46 -7.72 18.82
N GLU A 127 4.67 -7.22 18.63
CA GLU A 127 5.83 -7.56 19.45
C GLU A 127 5.53 -7.32 20.93
N TRP A 128 4.95 -6.16 21.26
CA TRP A 128 4.57 -5.85 22.62
C TRP A 128 3.51 -6.81 23.15
N LYS A 129 2.47 -7.10 22.37
CA LYS A 129 1.41 -8.06 22.73
C LYS A 129 1.98 -9.44 23.08
N PHE A 130 2.84 -9.99 22.23
CA PHE A 130 3.46 -11.30 22.45
C PHE A 130 4.45 -11.28 23.62
N ARG A 131 5.21 -10.19 23.80
CA ARG A 131 6.07 -10.02 24.98
C ARG A 131 5.25 -10.03 26.28
N GLN A 132 4.09 -9.38 26.31
CA GLN A 132 3.20 -9.42 27.49
C GLN A 132 2.61 -10.81 27.73
N GLU A 133 2.22 -11.52 26.68
CA GLU A 133 1.75 -12.90 26.78
C GLU A 133 2.83 -13.82 27.35
N LEU A 134 4.03 -13.76 26.81
CA LEU A 134 5.18 -14.53 27.28
C LEU A 134 5.50 -14.19 28.73
N LYS A 135 5.48 -12.91 29.12
CA LYS A 135 5.67 -12.48 30.50
C LYS A 135 4.65 -13.11 31.45
N LYS A 136 3.36 -13.11 31.09
CA LYS A 136 2.30 -13.74 31.90
C LYS A 136 2.54 -15.24 32.06
N HIS A 137 2.91 -15.92 30.98
CA HIS A 137 3.26 -17.34 31.03
C HIS A 137 4.46 -17.59 31.95
N LEU A 138 5.52 -16.79 31.84
CA LEU A 138 6.69 -16.89 32.72
C LEU A 138 6.33 -16.67 34.19
N GLU A 139 5.48 -15.69 34.51
CA GLU A 139 5.04 -15.45 35.89
C GLU A 139 4.27 -16.66 36.45
N ILE A 140 3.34 -17.23 35.67
CA ILE A 140 2.62 -18.45 36.05
C ILE A 140 3.62 -19.59 36.31
N TYR A 141 4.52 -19.85 35.37
CA TYR A 141 5.49 -20.93 35.50
C TYR A 141 6.47 -20.71 36.65
N GLN A 142 6.91 -19.48 36.91
CA GLN A 142 7.75 -19.18 38.08
C GLN A 142 7.04 -19.52 39.39
N THR A 143 5.74 -19.21 39.51
CA THR A 143 4.98 -19.57 40.71
C THR A 143 4.77 -21.07 40.86
N GLU A 144 4.61 -21.79 39.76
CA GLU A 144 4.40 -23.24 39.75
C GLU A 144 5.71 -24.00 40.00
N ILE A 145 6.82 -23.57 39.39
CA ILE A 145 8.18 -24.07 39.63
C ILE A 145 8.56 -23.90 41.10
N SER A 146 8.26 -22.73 41.68
CA SER A 146 8.56 -22.45 43.10
C SER A 146 7.78 -23.34 44.07
N LYS A 147 6.66 -23.94 43.63
CA LYS A 147 5.87 -24.91 44.40
C LYS A 147 6.31 -26.36 44.16
N SER A 148 7.03 -26.63 43.06
CA SER A 148 7.45 -27.96 42.64
C SER A 148 8.73 -28.43 43.36
N LYS A 149 8.82 -29.72 43.67
CA LYS A 149 10.01 -30.38 44.22
C LYS A 149 10.59 -31.48 43.34
N GLU A 150 9.96 -31.77 42.20
CA GLU A 150 10.33 -32.87 41.29
C GLU A 150 11.02 -32.35 40.02
N LEU A 151 12.02 -33.09 39.53
CA LEU A 151 12.78 -32.72 38.32
C LEU A 151 11.95 -32.88 37.03
N LEU A 152 11.09 -33.91 36.98
CA LEU A 152 10.28 -34.22 35.80
C LEU A 152 9.24 -33.14 35.50
N SER A 153 8.65 -32.54 36.53
CA SER A 153 7.72 -31.41 36.39
C SER A 153 8.42 -30.16 35.86
N LEU A 154 9.66 -29.89 36.29
CA LEU A 154 10.46 -28.77 35.75
C LEU A 154 10.76 -28.93 34.25
N GLN A 155 11.07 -30.14 33.78
CA GLN A 155 11.29 -30.42 32.36
C GLN A 155 10.05 -30.21 31.50
N LEU A 156 8.87 -30.59 32.01
CA LEU A 156 7.60 -30.34 31.33
C LEU A 156 7.28 -28.85 31.22
N TYR A 157 7.68 -28.04 32.22
CA TYR A 157 7.52 -26.58 32.17
C TYR A 157 8.41 -25.93 31.11
N VAL A 158 9.68 -26.33 31.03
CA VAL A 158 10.60 -25.84 30.00
C VAL A 158 10.05 -26.13 28.60
N ARG A 159 9.62 -27.38 28.34
CA ARG A 159 8.99 -27.75 27.06
C ARG A 159 7.76 -26.91 26.71
N ARG A 160 6.96 -26.54 27.72
CA ARG A 160 5.74 -25.75 27.49
C ARG A 160 6.07 -24.30 27.17
N ILE A 161 7.14 -23.74 27.75
CA ILE A 161 7.65 -22.41 27.41
C ILE A 161 8.22 -22.41 25.99
N GLU A 162 9.01 -23.43 25.64
CA GLU A 162 9.55 -23.62 24.30
C GLU A 162 8.43 -23.68 23.25
N GLY A 163 7.38 -24.47 23.50
CA GLY A 163 6.23 -24.54 22.58
C GLY A 163 5.51 -23.20 22.39
N VAL A 164 5.32 -22.41 23.46
CA VAL A 164 4.75 -21.06 23.31
C VAL A 164 5.67 -20.16 22.49
N PHE A 165 6.99 -20.26 22.66
CA PHE A 165 7.95 -19.47 21.91
C PHE A 165 7.97 -19.84 20.42
N ASP A 166 7.92 -21.14 20.12
CA ASP A 166 7.93 -21.66 18.75
C ASP A 166 6.68 -21.26 17.95
N ASP A 167 5.54 -21.06 18.61
CA ASP A 167 4.27 -20.65 17.99
C ASP A 167 4.17 -19.14 17.69
N ILE A 168 5.00 -18.29 18.33
CA ILE A 168 4.92 -16.82 18.19
C ILE A 168 5.13 -16.36 16.74
N PRO A 169 6.16 -16.81 16.01
CA PRO A 169 6.40 -16.36 14.64
C PRO A 169 5.22 -16.63 13.69
N GLU A 170 4.60 -17.81 13.78
CA GLU A 170 3.44 -18.16 12.95
C GLU A 170 2.23 -17.29 13.28
N ARG A 171 1.98 -17.05 14.57
CA ARG A 171 0.88 -16.17 15.02
C ARG A 171 1.11 -14.72 14.61
N MET A 172 2.34 -14.21 14.72
CA MET A 172 2.70 -12.88 14.23
C MET A 172 2.49 -12.75 12.73
N LEU A 173 2.92 -13.74 11.95
CA LEU A 173 2.73 -13.77 10.51
C LEU A 173 1.24 -13.76 10.16
N HIS A 174 0.43 -14.60 10.82
CA HIS A 174 -1.00 -14.65 10.60
C HIS A 174 -1.69 -13.30 10.88
N GLU A 175 -1.38 -12.65 12.01
CA GLU A 175 -1.96 -11.34 12.34
C GLU A 175 -1.54 -10.25 11.33
N MET A 176 -0.30 -10.29 10.84
CA MET A 176 0.18 -9.40 9.78
C MET A 176 -0.52 -9.64 8.45
N GLU A 177 -0.73 -10.89 8.05
CA GLU A 177 -1.46 -11.22 6.84
C GLU A 177 -2.91 -10.73 6.89
N GLN A 178 -3.56 -10.83 8.05
CA GLN A 178 -4.90 -10.28 8.25
C GLN A 178 -4.91 -8.76 8.16
N TYR A 179 -3.94 -8.07 8.79
CA TYR A 179 -3.80 -6.61 8.71
C TYR A 179 -3.61 -6.13 7.26
N LEU A 180 -2.85 -6.88 6.46
CA LEU A 180 -2.49 -6.51 5.08
C LEU A 180 -3.49 -6.97 4.01
N LYS A 181 -4.60 -7.60 4.41
CA LYS A 181 -5.57 -8.19 3.47
C LYS A 181 -6.11 -7.19 2.44
N ASP A 182 -6.38 -5.96 2.88
CA ASP A 182 -6.99 -4.89 2.09
C ASP A 182 -6.01 -3.77 1.72
N ASP A 183 -4.69 -4.01 1.89
CA ASP A 183 -3.62 -3.09 1.50
C ASP A 183 -2.51 -3.82 0.72
N PRO A 184 -2.68 -4.00 -0.59
CA PRO A 184 -1.73 -4.71 -1.44
C PRO A 184 -0.39 -3.96 -1.59
N VAL A 185 -0.37 -2.64 -1.38
CA VAL A 185 0.86 -1.83 -1.46
C VAL A 185 1.73 -2.13 -0.24
N SER A 186 1.16 -2.02 0.96
CA SER A 186 1.87 -2.38 2.20
C SER A 186 2.24 -3.85 2.21
N LYS A 187 1.39 -4.72 1.67
CA LYS A 187 1.69 -6.15 1.50
C LYS A 187 2.93 -6.37 0.63
N ARG A 188 3.05 -5.68 -0.51
CA ARG A 188 4.26 -5.77 -1.36
C ARG A 188 5.50 -5.29 -0.60
N LEU A 189 5.42 -4.15 0.08
CA LEU A 189 6.54 -3.61 0.86
C LEU A 189 7.03 -4.59 1.93
N PHE A 190 6.09 -5.17 2.67
CA PHE A 190 6.38 -6.18 3.68
C PHE A 190 7.15 -7.38 3.10
N PHE A 191 6.69 -7.95 1.97
CA PHE A 191 7.39 -9.07 1.33
C PHE A 191 8.75 -8.69 0.75
N GLU A 192 8.91 -7.48 0.21
CA GLU A 192 10.21 -6.98 -0.25
C GLU A 192 11.20 -6.83 0.92
N GLU A 193 10.74 -6.39 2.08
CA GLU A 193 11.55 -6.19 3.29
C GLU A 193 11.99 -7.52 3.91
N ILE A 194 11.09 -8.51 3.98
CA ILE A 194 11.44 -9.89 4.36
C ILE A 194 12.48 -10.45 3.40
N LYS A 195 12.26 -10.31 2.09
CA LYS A 195 13.19 -10.82 1.08
C LYS A 195 14.58 -10.17 1.24
N SER A 196 14.64 -8.85 1.41
CA SER A 196 15.90 -8.13 1.63
C SER A 196 16.61 -8.56 2.91
N SER A 197 15.87 -8.79 4.00
CA SER A 197 16.42 -9.29 5.27
C SER A 197 16.97 -10.71 5.14
N LEU A 198 16.27 -11.59 4.42
CA LEU A 198 16.72 -12.96 4.13
C LEU A 198 17.97 -12.96 3.26
N ASP A 199 18.01 -12.14 2.20
CA ASP A 199 19.18 -12.01 1.33
C ASP A 199 20.41 -11.54 2.13
N HIS A 200 20.25 -10.60 3.06
CA HIS A 200 21.32 -10.14 3.95
C HIS A 200 21.82 -11.23 4.92
N LEU A 201 20.92 -12.06 5.46
CA LEU A 201 21.27 -13.17 6.34
C LEU A 201 22.00 -14.29 5.58
N MET A 202 21.55 -14.60 4.37
CA MET A 202 22.14 -15.63 3.50
C MET A 202 23.55 -15.25 3.00
N ILE A 203 23.83 -13.95 2.83
CA ILE A 203 25.17 -13.45 2.51
C ILE A 203 26.11 -13.61 3.71
N LYS A 204 25.65 -13.38 4.95
CA LYS A 204 26.46 -13.53 6.16
C LYS A 204 26.80 -14.99 6.49
N THR A 205 26.00 -15.95 6.07
CA THR A 205 26.26 -17.40 6.28
C THR A 205 27.29 -18.00 5.32
N LYS A 206 27.77 -17.24 4.32
CA LYS A 206 28.74 -17.69 3.31
C LYS A 206 30.17 -17.19 3.52
N THR A 207 30.45 -16.52 4.64
CA THR A 207 31.77 -16.04 5.08
C THR A 207 32.16 -16.73 6.37
#